data_AF-A0A661N4V0-F1
#
_entry.id   AF-A0A661N4V0-F1
#
_cell.length_a   1.000
_cell.length_b   1.000
_cell.length_c   1.000
_cell.angle_alpha   90.00
_cell.angle_beta   90.00
_cell.angle_gamma   90.00
#
_symmetry.space_group_name_H-M   'P 1'
#
loop_
_entity.id
_entity.type
_entity.pdbx_description
1 polymer ?
#
loop_
_entity_poly.entity_id
_entity_poly.type
_entity_poly.pdbx_seq_one_letter_code
_entity_poly.pdbx_strand_id
1 'polypeptide(L)'
;MNVVRFFWRSLALAVLVSLSPLSPLSTALAQDPTQSEIAEARALFMAGQAAVDSGRWADAVDSFSRAYDLSGVAAALYNLGFAYRALGRHVEARDAFDGLLEDHPRFDRQKRREARRYRDESAGRVGQVTLSGLDENRRYLLRFDGQAVADDGTRPLVVEGDPGAHTLTVRTPGFVPFVWEEELRDGQQITVDVEMDEIQVAVVGGGGAVGGGAGAGSGLGGGTEQPEVDEGGFPWWGWVIIGAVVVGGGLAAYFIINGEMQLQGESDRVYDL
;
A
#
# COMPACT_ATOMS: atom_id res chain seq x y z
N MET A 1 23.31 10.64 10.13
CA MET A 1 21.95 10.11 9.94
C MET A 1 21.40 9.74 11.30
N ASN A 2 20.46 10.53 11.81
CA ASN A 2 19.80 10.28 13.09
C ASN A 2 18.38 9.80 12.80
N VAL A 3 18.09 8.55 13.14
CA VAL A 3 16.73 7.98 13.07
C VAL A 3 15.98 8.49 14.30
N VAL A 4 14.96 9.32 14.10
CA VAL A 4 14.15 9.90 15.17
C VAL A 4 13.20 8.83 15.71
N ARG A 5 13.45 8.38 16.94
CA ARG A 5 12.55 7.48 17.69
C ARG A 5 11.43 8.31 18.33
N PHE A 6 10.18 8.05 17.93
CA PHE A 6 8.99 8.67 18.52
C PHE A 6 8.80 8.23 19.98
N PHE A 7 9.22 9.06 20.92
CA PHE A 7 8.82 8.96 22.33
C PHE A 7 7.71 9.97 22.62
N TRP A 8 6.46 9.50 22.64
CA TRP A 8 5.34 10.24 23.22
C TRP A 8 5.53 10.37 24.74
N ARG A 9 5.79 11.58 25.25
CA ARG A 9 5.57 11.92 26.66
C ARG A 9 5.05 13.35 26.79
N SER A 10 3.74 13.47 26.97
CA SER A 10 3.06 14.73 27.28
C SER A 10 3.46 15.23 28.67
N LEU A 11 3.79 16.52 28.74
CA LEU A 11 4.06 17.28 29.95
C LEU A 11 2.75 17.48 30.75
N ALA A 12 2.78 17.11 32.02
CA ALA A 12 1.66 17.28 32.96
C ALA A 12 1.58 18.72 33.50
N LEU A 13 0.38 19.29 33.54
CA LEU A 13 0.03 20.38 34.46
C LEU A 13 -1.19 19.93 35.27
N ALA A 14 -1.03 19.84 36.58
CA ALA A 14 -2.05 19.40 37.52
C ALA A 14 -2.83 20.59 38.11
N VAL A 15 -4.17 20.51 38.14
CA VAL A 15 -5.02 21.20 39.13
C VAL A 15 -6.12 20.24 39.59
N LEU A 16 -6.26 20.14 40.91
CA LEU A 16 -7.04 19.17 41.69
C LEU A 16 -8.56 19.48 41.77
N VAL A 17 -9.34 18.41 41.97
CA VAL A 17 -10.38 18.19 43.02
C VAL A 17 -11.68 17.60 42.44
N SER A 18 -11.82 16.28 42.54
CA SER A 18 -13.00 15.63 43.16
C SER A 18 -12.71 14.13 43.35
N LEU A 19 -13.07 13.64 44.53
CA LEU A 19 -12.72 12.30 45.02
C LEU A 19 -13.60 11.25 44.35
N SER A 20 -13.18 10.73 43.19
CA SER A 20 -13.74 9.52 42.59
C SER A 20 -12.80 8.35 42.89
N PRO A 21 -13.32 7.11 43.08
CA PRO A 21 -12.47 5.96 43.32
C PRO A 21 -11.48 5.84 42.16
N LEU A 22 -10.18 5.89 42.48
CA LEU A 22 -9.12 5.57 41.55
C LEU A 22 -9.34 4.12 41.11
N SER A 23 -10.03 3.94 39.98
CA SER A 23 -9.88 2.72 39.19
C SER A 23 -8.38 2.56 38.95
N PRO A 24 -7.76 1.42 39.29
CA PRO A 24 -6.36 1.23 38.96
C PRO A 24 -6.24 1.42 37.46
N LEU A 25 -5.38 2.38 37.08
CA LEU A 25 -4.94 2.52 35.72
C LEU A 25 -4.35 1.15 35.36
N SER A 26 -5.07 0.34 34.58
CA SER A 26 -4.54 -0.90 34.04
C SER A 26 -3.40 -0.51 33.12
N THR A 27 -2.21 -0.37 33.66
CA THR A 27 -0.99 -0.53 32.90
C THR A 27 -1.09 -1.93 32.31
N ALA A 28 -1.44 -2.00 31.02
CA ALA A 28 -1.28 -3.17 30.18
C ALA A 28 0.22 -3.46 30.11
N LEU A 29 0.76 -4.01 31.19
CA LEU A 29 2.02 -4.74 31.13
C LEU A 29 1.73 -5.91 30.20
N ALA A 30 2.53 -6.05 29.15
CA ALA A 30 2.48 -7.22 28.28
C ALA A 30 2.44 -8.45 29.18
N GLN A 31 1.32 -9.18 29.16
CA GLN A 31 1.19 -10.37 29.97
C GLN A 31 2.07 -11.45 29.38
N ASP A 32 2.76 -12.21 30.23
CA ASP A 32 3.52 -13.36 29.77
C ASP A 32 2.60 -14.32 29.00
N PRO A 33 3.03 -14.89 27.86
CA PRO A 33 2.19 -15.79 27.06
C PRO A 33 1.67 -16.96 27.89
N THR A 34 0.38 -17.24 27.75
CA THR A 34 -0.27 -18.40 28.37
C THR A 34 0.27 -19.71 27.79
N GLN A 35 0.10 -20.83 28.50
CA GLN A 35 0.49 -22.14 27.99
C GLN A 35 -0.21 -22.51 26.68
N SER A 36 -1.46 -22.06 26.49
CA SER A 36 -2.20 -22.25 25.25
C SER A 36 -1.57 -21.46 24.10
N GLU A 37 -1.23 -20.18 24.32
CA GLU A 37 -0.57 -19.35 23.31
C GLU A 37 0.82 -19.87 22.96
N ILE A 38 1.57 -20.39 23.94
CA ILE A 38 2.86 -21.05 23.69
C ILE A 38 2.68 -22.29 22.81
N ALA A 39 1.66 -23.11 23.06
CA ALA A 39 1.38 -24.29 22.25
C ALA A 39 0.93 -23.91 20.83
N GLU A 40 0.08 -22.89 20.70
CA GLU A 40 -0.36 -22.36 19.42
C GLU A 40 0.81 -21.77 18.62
N ALA A 41 1.65 -20.95 19.24
CA ALA A 41 2.83 -20.38 18.61
C ALA A 41 3.80 -21.46 18.11
N ARG A 42 3.96 -22.57 18.85
CA ARG A 42 4.76 -23.72 18.40
C ARG A 42 4.13 -24.40 17.19
N ALA A 43 2.81 -24.59 17.18
CA ALA A 43 2.11 -25.18 16.05
C ALA A 43 2.24 -24.31 14.79
N LEU A 44 2.06 -23.00 14.93
CA LEU A 44 2.27 -22.02 13.86
C LEU A 44 3.71 -22.01 13.37
N PHE A 45 4.70 -22.06 14.26
CA PHE A 45 6.11 -22.13 13.87
C PHE A 45 6.39 -23.38 13.02
N MET A 46 5.86 -24.55 13.42
CA MET A 46 6.02 -25.79 12.66
C MET A 46 5.31 -25.73 11.31
N ALA A 47 4.13 -25.13 11.25
CA ALA A 47 3.42 -24.88 9.98
C ALA A 47 4.24 -23.98 9.05
N GLY A 48 4.87 -22.92 9.59
CA GLY A 48 5.77 -22.05 8.84
C GLY A 48 6.99 -22.80 8.29
N GLN A 49 7.59 -23.71 9.06
CA GLN A 49 8.70 -24.56 8.58
C GLN A 49 8.26 -25.47 7.43
N ALA A 50 7.11 -26.15 7.58
CA ALA A 50 6.58 -27.00 6.52
C ALA A 50 6.23 -26.21 5.23
N ALA A 51 5.76 -24.98 5.38
CA ALA A 51 5.52 -24.07 4.26
C ALA A 51 6.83 -23.67 3.56
N VAL A 52 7.90 -23.37 4.31
CA VAL A 52 9.26 -23.12 3.76
C VAL A 52 9.76 -24.34 2.99
N ASP A 53 9.67 -25.53 3.56
CA ASP A 53 10.11 -26.77 2.92
C ASP A 53 9.33 -27.05 1.61
N SER A 54 8.10 -26.55 1.53
CA SER A 54 7.23 -26.66 0.35
C SER A 54 7.34 -25.46 -0.62
N GLY A 55 8.21 -24.48 -0.34
CA GLY A 55 8.33 -23.25 -1.13
C GLY A 55 7.13 -22.31 -1.08
N ARG A 56 6.19 -22.52 -0.14
CA ARG A 56 5.01 -21.66 0.06
C ARG A 56 5.35 -20.49 0.97
N TRP A 57 6.10 -19.53 0.44
CA TRP A 57 6.68 -18.44 1.23
C TRP A 57 5.64 -17.50 1.85
N ALA A 58 4.50 -17.25 1.18
CA ALA A 58 3.43 -16.43 1.72
C ALA A 58 2.77 -17.08 2.96
N ASP A 59 2.50 -18.38 2.92
CA ASP A 59 1.99 -19.14 4.06
C ASP A 59 2.99 -19.16 5.22
N ALA A 60 4.29 -19.23 4.90
CA ALA A 60 5.36 -19.17 5.89
C ALA A 60 5.39 -17.81 6.60
N VAL A 61 5.21 -16.71 5.86
CA VAL A 61 5.09 -15.36 6.45
C VAL A 61 3.92 -15.28 7.42
N ASP A 62 2.71 -15.71 7.04
CA ASP A 62 1.54 -15.70 7.94
C ASP A 62 1.81 -16.49 9.21
N SER A 63 2.32 -17.71 9.04
CA SER A 63 2.59 -18.63 10.15
C SER A 63 3.66 -18.10 11.10
N PHE A 64 4.79 -17.61 10.57
CA PHE A 64 5.87 -17.07 11.41
C PHE A 64 5.52 -15.74 12.05
N SER A 65 4.77 -14.86 11.37
CA SER A 65 4.29 -13.61 11.95
C SER A 65 3.45 -13.90 13.18
N ARG A 66 2.41 -14.73 13.04
CA ARG A 66 1.51 -15.08 14.15
C ARG A 66 2.24 -15.83 15.26
N ALA A 67 3.17 -16.72 14.93
CA ALA A 67 4.00 -17.38 15.93
C ALA A 67 4.86 -16.37 16.72
N TYR A 68 5.40 -15.35 16.05
CA TYR A 68 6.16 -14.29 16.71
C TYR A 68 5.27 -13.39 17.57
N ASP A 69 4.10 -12.99 17.07
CA ASP A 69 3.15 -12.14 17.81
C ASP A 69 2.70 -12.78 19.13
N LEU A 70 2.50 -14.11 19.13
CA LEU A 70 2.09 -14.85 20.32
C LEU A 70 3.22 -15.14 21.32
N SER A 71 4.45 -15.30 20.85
CA SER A 71 5.53 -15.85 21.68
C SER A 71 6.75 -14.95 21.86
N GLY A 72 6.94 -13.96 20.98
CA GLY A 72 8.12 -13.12 20.91
C GLY A 72 9.43 -13.89 20.65
N VAL A 73 9.38 -15.16 20.21
CA VAL A 73 10.58 -15.99 20.11
C VAL A 73 11.43 -15.58 18.90
N ALA A 74 12.69 -15.24 19.15
CA ALA A 74 13.68 -14.82 18.15
C ALA A 74 13.75 -15.72 16.90
N ALA A 75 13.58 -17.04 17.05
CA ALA A 75 13.62 -17.98 15.93
C ALA A 75 12.48 -17.75 14.92
N ALA A 76 11.29 -17.37 15.38
CA ALA A 76 10.16 -17.05 14.51
C ALA A 76 10.45 -15.77 13.70
N LEU A 77 10.97 -14.73 14.35
CA LEU A 77 11.34 -13.48 13.68
C LEU A 77 12.48 -13.65 12.66
N TYR A 78 13.48 -14.47 12.98
CA TYR A 78 14.54 -14.82 12.03
C TYR A 78 13.98 -15.49 10.77
N ASN A 79 13.09 -16.46 10.95
CA ASN A 79 12.47 -17.18 9.83
C ASN A 79 11.49 -16.30 9.05
N LEU A 80 10.80 -15.37 9.72
CA LEU A 80 9.94 -14.38 9.10
C LEU A 80 10.74 -13.47 8.16
N GLY A 81 11.86 -12.91 8.63
CA GLY A 81 12.76 -12.12 7.79
C GLY A 81 13.30 -12.91 6.60
N PHE A 82 13.60 -14.21 6.79
CA PHE A 82 14.02 -15.09 5.70
C PHE A 82 12.91 -15.32 4.67
N ALA A 83 11.67 -15.56 5.12
CA ALA A 83 10.52 -15.75 4.25
C ALA A 83 10.18 -14.47 3.45
N TYR A 84 10.27 -13.29 4.07
CA TYR A 84 10.14 -12.01 3.37
C TYR A 84 11.19 -11.86 2.27
N ARG A 85 12.46 -12.21 2.52
CA ARG A 85 13.51 -12.20 1.48
C ARG A 85 13.17 -13.10 0.30
N ALA A 86 12.62 -14.29 0.57
CA ALA A 86 12.26 -15.23 -0.48
C ALA A 86 11.10 -14.72 -1.36
N LEU A 87 10.24 -13.85 -0.82
CA LEU A 87 9.16 -13.19 -1.56
C LEU A 87 9.59 -11.92 -2.30
N GLY A 88 10.83 -11.45 -2.13
CA GLY A 88 11.26 -10.14 -2.65
C GLY A 88 10.76 -8.95 -1.83
N ARG A 89 10.17 -9.20 -0.66
CA ARG A 89 9.70 -8.19 0.31
C ARG A 89 10.88 -7.73 1.17
N HIS A 90 11.74 -6.89 0.59
CA HIS A 90 13.02 -6.50 1.16
C HIS A 90 12.87 -5.47 2.28
N VAL A 91 11.88 -4.57 2.22
CA VAL A 91 11.58 -3.63 3.31
C VAL A 91 11.27 -4.40 4.59
N GLU A 92 10.30 -5.30 4.57
CA GLU A 92 9.89 -6.06 5.76
C GLU A 92 10.95 -7.07 6.20
N ALA A 93 11.72 -7.62 5.25
CA ALA A 93 12.87 -8.45 5.59
C ALA A 93 13.93 -7.68 6.39
N ARG A 94 14.31 -6.48 5.92
CA ARG A 94 15.28 -5.62 6.62
C ARG A 94 14.76 -5.32 8.02
N ASP A 95 13.51 -4.92 8.14
CA ASP A 95 12.90 -4.51 9.41
C ASP A 95 12.82 -5.69 10.40
N ALA A 96 12.45 -6.89 9.92
CA ALA A 96 12.42 -8.09 10.75
C ALA A 96 13.81 -8.46 11.30
N PHE A 97 14.86 -8.34 10.47
CA PHE A 97 16.22 -8.60 10.93
C PHE A 97 16.77 -7.49 11.83
N ASP A 98 16.41 -6.23 11.60
CA ASP A 98 16.75 -5.12 12.49
C ASP A 98 16.12 -5.34 13.88
N GLY A 99 14.82 -5.68 13.93
CA GLY A 99 14.14 -6.05 15.17
C GLY A 99 14.78 -7.25 15.86
N LEU A 100 15.16 -8.30 15.11
CA LEU A 100 15.88 -9.45 15.68
C LEU A 100 17.21 -9.04 16.32
N LEU A 101 17.95 -8.15 15.66
CA LEU A 101 19.27 -7.74 16.10
C LEU A 101 19.23 -6.83 17.33
N GLU A 102 18.19 -6.00 17.44
CA GLU A 102 17.91 -5.10 18.56
C GLU A 102 17.26 -5.83 19.75
N ASP A 103 16.14 -6.50 19.54
CA ASP A 103 15.29 -7.04 20.62
C ASP A 103 15.80 -8.37 21.18
N HIS A 104 16.57 -9.13 20.39
CA HIS A 104 17.09 -10.45 20.76
C HIS A 104 18.63 -10.49 20.82
N PRO A 105 19.28 -9.69 21.71
CA PRO A 105 20.74 -9.57 21.75
C PRO A 105 21.46 -10.87 22.13
N ARG A 106 20.75 -11.79 22.80
CA ARG A 106 21.26 -13.11 23.22
C ARG A 106 20.92 -14.24 22.24
N PHE A 107 20.32 -13.93 21.09
CA PHE A 107 20.11 -14.93 20.04
C PHE A 107 21.43 -15.52 19.54
N ASP A 108 21.38 -16.71 18.94
CA ASP A 108 22.56 -17.44 18.49
C ASP A 108 23.54 -16.54 17.70
N ARG A 109 24.82 -16.59 18.06
CA ARG A 109 25.84 -15.67 17.52
C ARG A 109 26.02 -15.86 16.02
N GLN A 110 25.97 -17.09 15.53
CA GLN A 110 26.12 -17.38 14.11
C GLN A 110 24.91 -16.85 13.34
N LYS A 111 23.69 -17.18 13.78
CA LYS A 111 22.45 -16.67 13.17
C LYS A 111 22.37 -15.15 13.19
N ARG A 112 22.86 -14.48 14.24
CA ARG A 112 22.98 -13.01 14.27
C ARG A 112 23.93 -12.47 13.21
N ARG A 113 25.02 -13.19 12.86
CA ARG A 113 25.90 -12.79 11.75
C ARG A 113 25.21 -12.97 10.40
N GLU A 114 24.48 -14.06 10.21
CA GLU A 114 23.68 -14.31 9.00
C GLU A 114 22.57 -13.26 8.85
N ALA A 115 21.84 -12.96 9.93
CA ALA A 115 20.81 -11.93 9.96
C ALA A 115 21.35 -10.54 9.56
N ARG A 116 22.54 -10.14 10.06
CA ARG A 116 23.18 -8.88 9.63
C ARG A 116 23.43 -8.85 8.12
N ARG A 117 23.99 -9.94 7.57
CA ARG A 117 24.22 -10.03 6.13
C ARG A 117 22.91 -9.93 5.34
N TYR A 118 21.89 -10.68 5.74
CA TYR A 118 20.58 -10.66 5.08
C TYR A 118 19.89 -9.31 5.18
N ARG A 119 20.00 -8.64 6.33
CA ARG A 119 19.55 -7.27 6.54
C ARG A 119 20.22 -6.31 5.59
N ASP A 120 21.55 -6.35 5.47
CA ASP A 120 22.30 -5.44 4.61
C ASP A 120 22.01 -5.70 3.12
N GLU A 121 21.88 -6.96 2.73
CA GLU A 121 21.46 -7.34 1.37
C GLU A 121 20.07 -6.83 1.05
N SER A 122 19.08 -7.03 1.93
CA SER A 122 17.73 -6.49 1.73
C SER A 122 17.74 -4.98 1.69
N ALA A 123 18.44 -4.32 2.62
CA ALA A 123 18.54 -2.87 2.67
C ALA A 123 19.14 -2.28 1.39
N GLY A 124 20.10 -2.97 0.76
CA GLY A 124 20.68 -2.56 -0.52
C GLY A 124 19.73 -2.69 -1.72
N ARG A 125 18.62 -3.44 -1.58
CA ARG A 125 17.62 -3.63 -2.63
C ARG A 125 16.41 -2.72 -2.48
N VAL A 126 16.14 -2.24 -1.27
CA VAL A 126 15.08 -1.27 -1.00
C VAL A 126 15.34 0.02 -1.78
N GLY A 127 14.40 0.40 -2.64
CA GLY A 127 14.39 1.66 -3.34
C GLY A 127 13.84 2.79 -2.47
N GLN A 128 14.17 4.03 -2.84
CA GLN A 128 13.71 5.24 -2.18
C GLN A 128 13.09 6.20 -3.20
N VAL A 129 11.85 6.59 -2.94
CA VAL A 129 11.09 7.57 -3.71
C VAL A 129 11.01 8.84 -2.90
N THR A 130 11.76 9.85 -3.32
CA THR A 130 11.77 11.18 -2.69
C THR A 130 10.74 12.07 -3.38
N LEU A 131 9.80 12.63 -2.64
CA LEU A 131 8.79 13.53 -3.18
C LEU A 131 9.24 14.99 -3.04
N SER A 132 9.30 15.69 -4.17
CA SER A 132 9.47 17.15 -4.24
C SER A 132 8.15 17.85 -4.58
N GLY A 133 8.11 19.17 -4.53
CA GLY A 133 6.92 19.97 -4.86
C GLY A 133 5.84 20.02 -3.77
N LEU A 134 5.98 19.26 -2.68
CA LEU A 134 5.04 19.28 -1.56
C LEU A 134 5.25 20.51 -0.66
N ASP A 135 4.20 21.31 -0.45
CA ASP A 135 4.19 22.43 0.48
C ASP A 135 4.39 21.94 1.93
N GLU A 136 5.31 22.59 2.65
CA GLU A 136 5.63 22.31 4.06
C GLU A 136 4.46 22.63 5.02
N ASN A 137 3.64 23.62 4.66
CA ASN A 137 2.51 24.09 5.46
C ASN A 137 1.22 23.30 5.21
N ARG A 138 1.25 22.40 4.23
CA ARG A 138 0.11 21.58 3.86
C ARG A 138 0.31 20.15 4.34
N ARG A 139 -0.80 19.44 4.51
CA ARG A 139 -0.81 18.01 4.77
C ARG A 139 -1.47 17.29 3.62
N TYR A 140 -0.81 16.24 3.17
CA TYR A 140 -1.25 15.43 2.05
C TYR A 140 -1.74 14.08 2.55
N LEU A 141 -2.73 13.52 1.87
CA LEU A 141 -3.15 12.13 2.04
C LEU A 141 -2.40 11.30 1.01
N LEU A 142 -1.31 10.67 1.45
CA LEU A 142 -0.47 9.83 0.60
C LEU A 142 -0.85 8.35 0.72
N ARG A 143 -0.83 7.64 -0.40
CA ARG A 143 -0.88 6.18 -0.42
C ARG A 143 0.21 5.64 -1.32
N PHE A 144 0.99 4.68 -0.83
CA PHE A 144 2.00 3.95 -1.58
C PHE A 144 1.59 2.47 -1.59
N ASP A 145 1.39 1.90 -2.79
CA ASP A 145 0.81 0.57 -3.02
C ASP A 145 -0.51 0.34 -2.25
N GLY A 146 -1.30 1.40 -2.17
CA GLY A 146 -2.55 1.42 -1.42
C GLY A 146 -2.38 1.52 0.11
N GLN A 147 -1.17 1.42 0.67
CA GLN A 147 -0.92 1.66 2.10
C GLN A 147 -0.79 3.15 2.40
N ALA A 148 -1.38 3.62 3.50
CA ALA A 148 -1.31 5.03 3.88
C ALA A 148 0.11 5.40 4.34
N VAL A 149 0.67 6.47 3.77
CA VAL A 149 1.95 7.04 4.19
C VAL A 149 1.67 8.28 5.03
N ALA A 150 2.26 8.35 6.22
CA ALA A 150 2.08 9.48 7.11
C ALA A 150 2.85 10.71 6.60
N ASP A 151 2.16 11.85 6.54
CA ASP A 151 2.78 13.16 6.34
C ASP A 151 2.81 13.90 7.68
N ASP A 152 3.96 13.86 8.36
CA ASP A 152 4.17 14.59 9.61
C ASP A 152 4.61 16.06 9.39
N GLY A 153 4.80 16.45 8.13
CA GLY A 153 5.34 17.75 7.70
C GLY A 153 6.85 17.78 7.51
N THR A 154 7.56 16.68 7.78
CA THR A 154 8.99 16.58 7.48
C THR A 154 9.18 16.57 5.96
N ARG A 155 10.19 17.31 5.49
CA ARG A 155 10.59 17.39 4.08
C ARG A 155 12.11 17.15 3.92
N PRO A 156 12.55 16.57 2.78
CA PRO A 156 11.72 15.96 1.75
C PRO A 156 10.99 14.71 2.28
N LEU A 157 9.79 14.43 1.77
CA LEU A 157 9.06 13.22 2.15
C LEU A 157 9.64 12.05 1.34
N VAL A 158 10.12 11.02 2.03
CA VAL A 158 10.71 9.84 1.39
C VAL A 158 9.86 8.63 1.71
N VAL A 159 9.54 7.85 0.67
CA VAL A 159 8.88 6.57 0.78
C VAL A 159 9.84 5.48 0.35
N GLU A 160 9.84 4.36 1.05
CA GLU A 160 10.63 3.19 0.71
C GLU A 160 9.76 2.17 -0.02
N GLY A 161 10.32 1.50 -1.02
CA GLY A 161 9.64 0.48 -1.80
C GLY A 161 10.57 -0.66 -2.17
N ASP A 162 10.00 -1.83 -2.42
CA ASP A 162 10.76 -2.97 -2.95
C ASP A 162 11.08 -2.78 -4.44
N PRO A 163 11.91 -3.63 -5.04
CA PRO A 163 12.03 -3.68 -6.50
C PRO A 163 10.75 -4.24 -7.13
N GLY A 164 10.21 -3.56 -8.14
CA GLY A 164 8.97 -3.94 -8.80
C GLY A 164 8.11 -2.75 -9.17
N ALA A 165 6.88 -3.03 -9.62
CA ALA A 165 5.90 -2.00 -9.96
C ALA A 165 5.29 -1.39 -8.70
N HIS A 166 5.23 -0.06 -8.65
CA HIS A 166 4.67 0.69 -7.52
C HIS A 166 3.66 1.75 -7.97
N THR A 167 2.69 2.03 -7.11
CA THR A 167 1.73 3.12 -7.30
C THR A 167 1.78 4.06 -6.11
N LEU A 168 2.03 5.34 -6.37
CA LEU A 168 1.91 6.41 -5.39
C LEU A 168 0.72 7.30 -5.75
N THR A 169 -0.12 7.58 -4.78
CA THR A 169 -1.21 8.56 -4.90
C THR A 169 -1.03 9.66 -3.86
N VAL A 170 -1.04 10.92 -4.29
CA VAL A 170 -1.01 12.09 -3.42
C VAL A 170 -2.31 12.88 -3.58
N ARG A 171 -2.99 13.12 -2.46
CA ARG A 171 -4.27 13.84 -2.42
C ARG A 171 -4.21 15.02 -1.47
N THR A 172 -4.83 16.12 -1.87
CA THR A 172 -5.13 17.26 -1.00
C THR A 172 -6.44 17.91 -1.44
N PRO A 173 -7.25 18.46 -0.51
CA PRO A 173 -8.48 19.17 -0.87
C PRO A 173 -8.21 20.32 -1.87
N GLY A 174 -9.10 20.47 -2.86
CA GLY A 174 -9.02 21.52 -3.87
C GLY A 174 -8.14 21.20 -5.08
N PHE A 175 -7.52 20.02 -5.12
CA PHE A 175 -6.58 19.63 -6.18
C PHE A 175 -6.96 18.28 -6.78
N VAL A 176 -6.68 18.10 -8.07
CA VAL A 176 -6.75 16.81 -8.75
C VAL A 176 -5.72 15.87 -8.10
N PRO A 177 -6.07 14.61 -7.75
CA PRO A 177 -5.12 13.66 -7.19
C PRO A 177 -3.95 13.44 -8.14
N PHE A 178 -2.73 13.55 -7.61
CA PHE A 178 -1.54 13.15 -8.33
C PHE A 178 -1.36 11.63 -8.20
N VAL A 179 -1.08 10.97 -9.32
CA VAL A 179 -0.84 9.53 -9.40
C VAL A 179 0.47 9.30 -10.13
N TRP A 180 1.35 8.52 -9.51
CA TRP A 180 2.62 8.10 -10.09
C TRP A 180 2.67 6.57 -10.09
N GLU A 181 3.05 6.01 -11.24
CA GLU A 181 3.14 4.57 -11.48
C GLU A 181 4.43 4.29 -12.26
N GLU A 182 5.42 3.68 -11.60
CA GLU A 182 6.66 3.26 -12.23
C GLU A 182 7.23 1.99 -11.58
N GLU A 183 8.18 1.37 -12.27
CA GLU A 183 8.97 0.26 -11.73
C GLU A 183 10.23 0.77 -11.02
N LEU A 184 10.39 0.38 -9.75
CA LEU A 184 11.61 0.58 -8.99
C LEU A 184 12.61 -0.54 -9.25
N ARG A 185 13.86 -0.17 -9.50
CA ARG A 185 15.00 -1.09 -9.59
C ARG A 185 15.62 -1.31 -8.21
N ASP A 186 16.40 -2.40 -8.08
CA ASP A 186 17.20 -2.69 -6.88
C ASP A 186 17.96 -1.45 -6.39
N GLY A 187 17.63 -0.99 -5.17
CA GLY A 187 18.32 0.11 -4.49
C GLY A 187 18.17 1.47 -5.16
N GLN A 188 17.21 1.63 -6.08
CA GLN A 188 17.03 2.86 -6.84
C GLN A 188 16.67 4.03 -5.92
N GLN A 189 17.30 5.17 -6.16
CA GLN A 189 16.89 6.45 -5.58
C GLN A 189 16.31 7.30 -6.70
N ILE A 190 15.04 7.68 -6.58
CA ILE A 190 14.35 8.53 -7.54
C ILE A 190 13.72 9.73 -6.82
N THR A 191 13.68 10.86 -7.53
CA THR A 191 12.93 12.03 -7.09
C THR A 191 11.74 12.20 -8.02
N VAL A 192 10.54 12.27 -7.43
CA VAL A 192 9.27 12.48 -8.13
C VAL A 192 8.78 13.87 -7.79
N ASP A 193 8.60 14.69 -8.81
CA ASP A 193 8.07 16.04 -8.63
C ASP A 193 6.54 16.02 -8.62
N VAL A 194 5.96 16.39 -7.48
CA VAL A 194 4.51 16.33 -7.27
C VAL A 194 3.89 17.65 -7.68
N GLU A 195 3.53 17.75 -8.96
CA GLU A 195 2.75 18.86 -9.49
C GLU A 195 1.25 18.49 -9.48
N MET A 196 0.42 19.34 -8.88
CA MET A 196 -1.02 19.11 -8.75
C MET A 196 -1.81 20.30 -9.31
N ASP A 197 -2.80 20.01 -10.15
CA ASP A 197 -3.70 21.01 -10.69
C ASP A 197 -4.86 21.30 -9.73
N GLU A 198 -5.27 22.57 -9.64
CA GLU A 198 -6.45 22.97 -8.88
C GLU A 198 -7.75 22.51 -9.57
N ILE A 199 -8.70 22.02 -8.77
CA ILE A 199 -10.04 21.66 -9.26
C ILE A 199 -10.80 22.96 -9.57
N GLN A 200 -10.98 23.24 -10.85
CA GLN A 200 -11.80 24.36 -11.31
C GLN A 200 -13.29 24.03 -11.11
N VAL A 201 -13.94 24.63 -10.11
CA VAL A 201 -15.40 24.57 -9.99
C VAL A 201 -15.99 25.68 -10.84
N ALA A 202 -16.51 25.32 -12.03
CA ALA A 202 -17.27 26.27 -12.84
C ALA A 202 -18.55 26.67 -12.08
N VAL A 203 -18.56 27.88 -11.53
CA VAL A 203 -19.77 28.49 -11.00
C VAL A 203 -20.68 28.77 -12.20
N VAL A 204 -21.67 27.91 -12.43
CA VAL A 204 -22.77 28.21 -13.34
C VAL A 204 -23.55 29.36 -12.70
N GLY A 205 -23.20 30.59 -13.11
CA GLY A 205 -23.92 31.80 -12.75
C GLY A 205 -25.35 31.69 -13.24
N GLY A 206 -26.27 31.36 -12.33
CA GLY A 206 -27.72 31.48 -12.53
C GLY A 206 -28.10 32.95 -12.64
N GLY A 207 -27.81 33.56 -13.78
CA GLY A 207 -28.18 34.93 -14.15
C GLY A 207 -29.11 34.92 -15.35
N GLY A 208 -30.27 34.27 -15.23
CA GLY A 208 -31.33 34.27 -16.26
C GLY A 208 -32.50 35.13 -15.82
N ALA A 209 -32.49 36.39 -16.23
CA ALA A 209 -33.55 37.36 -15.98
C ALA A 209 -34.92 36.87 -16.50
N VAL A 210 -35.94 36.99 -15.65
CA VAL A 210 -37.35 36.81 -16.02
C VAL A 210 -37.77 38.00 -16.88
N GLY A 211 -37.73 37.84 -18.20
CA GLY A 211 -38.31 38.74 -19.18
C GLY A 211 -39.57 38.12 -19.78
N GLY A 212 -40.73 38.66 -19.44
CA GLY A 212 -42.02 38.26 -20.01
C GLY A 212 -42.15 38.67 -21.48
N GLY A 213 -42.86 37.85 -22.25
CA GLY A 213 -43.22 38.16 -23.62
C GLY A 213 -44.05 37.05 -24.24
N ALA A 214 -45.38 37.25 -24.25
CA ALA A 214 -46.35 36.38 -24.89
C ALA A 214 -46.19 36.35 -26.43
N GLY A 215 -46.40 35.18 -27.03
CA GLY A 215 -46.47 35.01 -28.49
C GLY A 215 -47.07 33.66 -28.84
N ALA A 216 -48.35 33.67 -29.21
CA ALA A 216 -49.10 32.51 -29.70
C ALA A 216 -48.64 32.11 -31.11
N GLY A 217 -48.62 30.80 -31.39
CA GLY A 217 -48.37 30.26 -32.73
C GLY A 217 -48.62 28.75 -32.79
N SER A 218 -49.79 28.38 -33.30
CA SER A 218 -50.26 27.01 -33.53
C SER A 218 -49.40 26.26 -34.55
N GLY A 219 -49.22 24.95 -34.34
CA GLY A 219 -48.67 24.02 -35.35
C GLY A 219 -48.79 22.57 -34.90
N LEU A 220 -49.69 21.82 -35.56
CA LEU A 220 -49.99 20.40 -35.35
C LEU A 220 -49.03 19.49 -36.13
N GLY A 221 -48.80 18.28 -35.59
CA GLY A 221 -48.17 17.12 -36.24
C GLY A 221 -47.15 16.49 -35.29
N GLY A 222 -47.29 15.29 -34.75
CA GLY A 222 -47.89 14.06 -35.29
C GLY A 222 -46.75 13.04 -35.42
N GLY A 223 -46.69 12.05 -34.54
CA GLY A 223 -45.65 11.01 -34.56
C GLY A 223 -45.42 10.37 -33.20
N THR A 224 -46.25 9.38 -32.88
CA THR A 224 -46.09 8.46 -31.75
C THR A 224 -45.01 7.44 -32.08
N GLU A 225 -43.92 7.43 -31.33
CA GLU A 225 -43.08 6.25 -31.17
C GLU A 225 -42.43 6.30 -29.78
N GLN A 226 -43.00 5.47 -28.91
CA GLN A 226 -42.54 5.19 -27.56
C GLN A 226 -41.64 3.95 -27.67
N PRO A 227 -40.35 3.98 -27.29
CA PRO A 227 -39.64 2.75 -27.03
C PRO A 227 -39.96 2.29 -25.59
N GLU A 228 -40.64 1.15 -25.58
CA GLU A 228 -40.77 0.13 -24.54
C GLU A 228 -39.72 0.20 -23.42
N VAL A 229 -40.21 0.32 -22.18
CA VAL A 229 -39.42 0.24 -20.95
C VAL A 229 -39.37 -1.23 -20.53
N ASP A 230 -38.25 -1.90 -20.78
CA ASP A 230 -37.96 -3.19 -20.16
C ASP A 230 -37.56 -2.97 -18.70
N GLU A 231 -38.48 -3.32 -17.80
CA GLU A 231 -38.24 -3.44 -16.37
C GLU A 231 -37.40 -4.70 -16.08
N GLY A 232 -36.09 -4.51 -15.91
CA GLY A 232 -35.17 -5.58 -15.53
C GLY A 232 -33.95 -5.07 -14.78
N GLY A 233 -34.07 -4.93 -13.45
CA GLY A 233 -32.97 -5.04 -12.48
C GLY A 233 -31.77 -4.08 -12.62
N PHE A 234 -31.86 -2.89 -12.04
CA PHE A 234 -30.74 -1.95 -11.85
C PHE A 234 -29.79 -2.39 -10.71
N PRO A 235 -28.47 -2.58 -10.93
CA PRO A 235 -27.49 -2.70 -9.86
C PRO A 235 -26.89 -1.33 -9.46
N TRP A 236 -26.86 -1.10 -8.15
CA TRP A 236 -26.42 0.05 -7.35
C TRP A 236 -24.94 0.47 -7.52
N TRP A 237 -24.56 1.19 -8.58
CA TRP A 237 -23.31 1.96 -8.62
C TRP A 237 -23.24 2.88 -9.84
N GLY A 238 -23.69 4.13 -9.67
CA GLY A 238 -23.24 5.26 -10.48
C GLY A 238 -22.57 6.26 -9.53
N TRP A 239 -21.60 7.10 -9.88
CA TRP A 239 -20.99 7.52 -11.14
C TRP A 239 -19.58 8.02 -10.80
N VAL A 240 -18.58 7.85 -11.68
CA VAL A 240 -17.58 8.91 -11.92
C VAL A 240 -17.31 8.98 -13.42
N ILE A 241 -17.58 10.16 -13.95
CA ILE A 241 -17.47 10.57 -15.35
C ILE A 241 -15.99 10.59 -15.76
N ILE A 242 -15.72 10.00 -16.92
CA ILE A 242 -14.49 10.14 -17.69
C ILE A 242 -14.38 11.59 -18.15
N GLY A 243 -13.45 12.34 -17.57
CA GLY A 243 -12.93 13.57 -18.15
C GLY A 243 -11.61 13.27 -18.85
N ALA A 244 -11.67 12.81 -20.09
CA ALA A 244 -10.50 12.72 -20.95
C ALA A 244 -10.07 14.13 -21.37
N VAL A 245 -9.08 14.69 -20.68
CA VAL A 245 -8.31 15.81 -21.22
C VAL A 245 -7.16 15.22 -22.03
N VAL A 246 -7.29 15.33 -23.34
CA VAL A 246 -6.24 15.10 -24.32
C VAL A 246 -5.22 16.24 -24.18
N VAL A 247 -4.03 15.94 -23.66
CA VAL A 247 -2.82 16.71 -23.96
C VAL A 247 -1.95 15.83 -24.84
N GLY A 248 -1.78 16.26 -26.09
CA GLY A 248 -1.00 15.56 -27.09
C GLY A 248 0.49 15.60 -26.78
N GLY A 249 1.13 14.45 -26.97
CA GLY A 249 2.57 14.26 -27.06
C GLY A 249 2.86 12.77 -27.31
N GLY A 250 2.99 12.37 -28.58
CA GLY A 250 3.21 10.98 -29.01
C GLY A 250 4.45 10.34 -28.35
N LEU A 251 4.45 9.03 -28.11
CA LEU A 251 4.52 8.00 -29.15
C LEU A 251 3.71 6.75 -28.77
N ALA A 252 2.85 6.32 -29.70
CA ALA A 252 2.25 5.00 -29.71
C ALA A 252 3.19 3.99 -30.38
N ALA A 253 3.33 2.81 -29.78
CA ALA A 253 3.66 1.59 -30.51
C ALA A 253 2.72 0.49 -30.00
N TYR A 254 1.63 0.28 -30.74
CA TYR A 254 0.73 -0.85 -30.59
C TYR A 254 1.00 -1.80 -31.76
N PHE A 255 1.40 -3.04 -31.46
CA PHE A 255 1.34 -4.15 -32.40
C PHE A 255 0.49 -5.25 -31.78
N ILE A 256 -0.74 -5.38 -32.27
CA ILE A 256 -1.48 -6.64 -32.26
C ILE A 256 -1.54 -7.11 -33.71
N ILE A 257 -1.01 -8.30 -33.98
CA ILE A 257 -1.40 -9.12 -35.12
C ILE A 257 -1.85 -10.46 -34.56
N ASN A 258 -3.14 -10.74 -34.75
CA ASN A 258 -3.75 -12.05 -34.54
C ASN A 258 -3.25 -13.04 -35.61
N GLY A 259 -3.09 -14.31 -35.22
CA GLY A 259 -2.83 -15.41 -36.15
C GLY A 259 -2.97 -16.77 -35.47
N GLU A 260 -4.21 -17.25 -35.31
CA GLU A 260 -4.49 -18.68 -35.19
C GLU A 260 -4.27 -19.36 -36.55
N MET A 261 -3.46 -20.43 -36.60
CA MET A 261 -3.71 -21.61 -37.44
C MET A 261 -2.98 -22.85 -36.88
N GLN A 262 -3.79 -23.76 -36.35
CA GLN A 262 -3.81 -25.22 -36.46
C GLN A 262 -2.52 -26.02 -36.77
N LEU A 263 -2.23 -26.94 -35.83
CA LEU A 263 -2.01 -28.40 -35.97
C LEU A 263 -1.22 -28.96 -37.17
N GLN A 264 0.00 -29.43 -36.89
CA GLN A 264 0.57 -30.73 -37.31
C GLN A 264 1.86 -30.89 -36.48
N GLY A 265 2.04 -31.89 -35.62
CA GLY A 265 2.08 -33.31 -35.97
C GLY A 265 3.53 -33.69 -36.28
N GLU A 266 4.08 -34.60 -35.46
CA GLU A 266 5.11 -35.60 -35.82
C GLU A 266 6.51 -35.51 -35.15
N SER A 267 6.67 -36.43 -34.19
CA SER A 267 7.76 -37.40 -33.98
C SER A 267 9.20 -36.98 -33.62
N ASP A 268 9.65 -37.63 -32.53
CA ASP A 268 10.93 -38.32 -32.36
C ASP A 268 12.21 -37.53 -32.05
N ARG A 269 12.67 -37.75 -30.79
CA ARG A 269 13.99 -38.30 -30.35
C ARG A 269 14.31 -37.74 -28.97
N VAL A 270 14.12 -38.48 -27.87
CA VAL A 270 15.02 -39.50 -27.31
C VAL A 270 16.50 -39.18 -27.55
N TYR A 271 17.17 -38.67 -26.52
CA TYR A 271 18.49 -39.14 -26.07
C TYR A 271 18.59 -38.98 -24.54
N ASP A 272 18.71 -40.12 -23.87
CA ASP A 272 19.28 -40.28 -22.53
C ASP A 272 20.69 -39.65 -22.46
N LEU A 273 21.01 -39.01 -21.33
CA LEU A 273 22.15 -39.29 -20.43
C LEU A 273 22.02 -38.46 -19.15
#